data_AF-A0A090S9W9-F1
#
_entry.id   AF-A0A090S9W9-F1
#
_cell.length_a   1.000
_cell.length_b   1.000
_cell.length_c   1.000
_cell.angle_alpha   90.00
_cell.angle_beta   90.00
_cell.angle_gamma   90.00
#
_symmetry.space_group_name_H-M   'P 1'
#
loop_
_entity.id
_entity.type
_entity.pdbx_description
1 polymer ?
#
loop_
_entity_poly.entity_id
_entity_poly.type
_entity_poly.pdbx_seq_one_letter_code
_entity_poly.pdbx_strand_id
1 'polypeptide(L)'
;MTREIEEAMNALGHYNPTIDFAVSDQGDRLTVNVEPGPPTRIKLVDVQISGEAKDDEDFMRLIRLSPLKEGRTLNHNQYDSLRSGIRNLALQKGYFDGAYKVSRLEVIPELNQAIVRLHYDSGIRYQFGKSTITGSQIDIQKVQSLQPYEIGDDYQVSKVGQHNQNLSNTEWFSSVFVEPDLSQVGKGRELPMKVSLAPQVRNQFETGLGYSTDVGAKLKFKWKKPWLNEHGHSFDTSLDLSIPEQQVTASYKIPLDDVLKDYYVIQYGLKNVDRSDKKTLESNLAFERHWVLDSGWHRTAIFVTLLKTMSLTRRVS
;
A
#
# COMPACT_ATOMS: atom_id res chain seq x y z
N MET A 1 35.76 -11.72 19.15
CA MET A 1 36.30 -12.47 18.00
C MET A 1 35.87 -13.93 17.98
N THR A 2 36.37 -14.84 18.83
CA THR A 2 35.95 -16.28 18.79
C THR A 2 34.43 -16.47 18.91
N ARG A 3 33.80 -15.80 19.89
CA ARG A 3 32.34 -15.85 20.08
C ARG A 3 31.54 -15.33 18.88
N GLU A 4 32.01 -14.28 18.22
CA GLU A 4 31.33 -13.70 17.04
C GLU A 4 31.44 -14.64 15.83
N ILE A 5 32.57 -15.34 15.69
CA ILE A 5 32.78 -16.37 14.67
C ILE A 5 31.87 -17.56 14.96
N GLU A 6 31.79 -18.04 16.20
CA GLU A 6 30.87 -19.11 16.61
C GLU A 6 29.40 -18.74 16.35
N GLU A 7 28.98 -17.52 16.72
CA GLU A 7 27.62 -17.02 16.44
C GLU A 7 27.32 -16.97 14.93
N ALA A 8 28.27 -16.53 14.11
CA ALA A 8 28.14 -16.52 12.65
C ALA A 8 28.05 -17.93 12.06
N MET A 9 28.86 -18.88 12.55
CA MET A 9 28.81 -20.28 12.11
C MET A 9 27.50 -20.97 12.55
N ASN A 10 27.04 -20.71 13.77
CA ASN A 10 25.76 -21.20 14.29
C ASN A 10 24.59 -20.70 13.45
N ALA A 11 24.60 -19.44 13.00
CA ALA A 11 23.58 -18.88 12.11
C ALA A 11 23.47 -19.65 10.78
N LEU A 12 24.58 -20.20 10.30
CA LEU A 12 24.69 -21.00 9.07
C LEU A 12 24.48 -22.51 9.29
N GLY A 13 24.23 -22.96 10.52
CA GLY A 13 23.98 -24.37 10.85
C GLY A 13 25.23 -25.17 11.21
N HIS A 14 26.32 -24.51 11.56
CA HIS A 14 27.58 -25.13 11.96
C HIS A 14 27.85 -24.87 13.46
N TYR A 15 27.59 -25.88 14.29
CA TYR A 15 27.63 -25.77 15.76
C TYR A 15 28.87 -26.39 16.40
N ASN A 16 29.71 -27.04 15.60
CA ASN A 16 30.98 -27.60 16.03
C ASN A 16 32.14 -27.08 15.15
N PRO A 17 32.36 -25.74 15.06
CA PRO A 17 33.49 -25.21 14.31
C PRO A 17 34.80 -25.35 15.10
N THR A 18 35.89 -25.68 14.41
CA THR A 18 37.25 -25.56 14.95
C THR A 18 37.83 -24.21 14.51
N ILE A 19 38.36 -23.43 15.46
CA ILE A 19 38.89 -22.08 15.19
C ILE A 19 40.35 -22.02 15.63
N ASP A 20 41.26 -21.80 14.67
CA ASP A 20 42.69 -21.69 14.89
C ASP A 20 43.18 -20.27 14.57
N PHE A 21 44.06 -19.74 15.42
CA PHE A 21 44.62 -18.40 15.28
C PHE A 21 46.11 -18.49 14.97
N ALA A 22 46.55 -17.79 13.92
CA ALA A 22 47.96 -17.66 13.55
C ALA A 22 48.35 -16.18 13.44
N VAL A 23 49.38 -15.78 14.18
CA VAL A 23 49.93 -14.41 14.15
C VAL A 23 51.15 -14.40 13.23
N SER A 24 51.31 -13.35 12.41
CA SER A 24 52.49 -13.17 11.57
C SER A 24 53.76 -13.01 12.41
N ASP A 25 54.92 -13.39 11.85
CA ASP A 25 56.22 -13.25 12.51
C ASP A 25 56.56 -11.79 12.87
N GLN A 26 55.97 -10.82 12.17
CA GLN A 26 56.10 -9.38 12.45
C GLN A 26 55.07 -8.84 13.46
N GLY A 27 54.11 -9.66 13.89
CA GLY A 27 53.07 -9.29 14.86
C GLY A 27 52.00 -8.32 14.33
N ASP A 28 52.00 -8.02 13.04
CA ASP A 28 51.14 -7.02 12.39
C ASP A 28 49.87 -7.62 11.74
N ARG A 29 49.78 -8.95 11.63
CA ARG A 29 48.68 -9.64 10.96
C ARG A 29 48.21 -10.87 11.73
N LEU A 30 46.91 -10.91 12.04
CA LEU A 30 46.22 -12.08 12.60
C LEU A 30 45.45 -12.81 11.49
N THR A 31 45.76 -14.09 11.28
CA THR A 31 45.01 -14.99 10.39
C THR A 31 44.16 -15.90 11.26
N VAL A 32 42.87 -16.02 10.94
CA VAL A 32 41.95 -16.92 11.64
C VAL A 32 41.47 -17.98 10.66
N ASN A 33 41.80 -19.23 10.94
CA ASN A 33 41.36 -20.38 10.18
C ASN A 33 40.13 -20.96 10.87
N VAL A 34 39.03 -21.10 10.13
CA VAL A 34 37.77 -21.62 10.67
C VAL A 34 37.39 -22.85 9.87
N GLU A 35 37.40 -24.01 10.51
CA GLU A 35 36.86 -25.25 9.95
C GLU A 35 35.41 -25.42 10.43
N PRO A 36 34.40 -25.42 9.55
CA PRO A 36 32.99 -25.42 9.96
C PRO A 36 32.49 -26.67 10.68
N GLY A 37 33.24 -27.77 10.63
CA GLY A 37 32.74 -29.09 11.04
C GLY A 37 31.55 -29.58 10.21
N PRO A 38 30.97 -30.74 10.58
CA PRO A 38 29.78 -31.27 9.90
C PRO A 38 28.57 -30.34 10.05
N PRO A 39 27.75 -30.16 9.00
CA PRO A 39 26.56 -29.33 9.09
C PRO A 39 25.50 -29.98 9.99
N THR A 40 24.87 -29.17 10.84
CA THR A 40 23.70 -29.60 11.60
C THR A 40 22.53 -29.80 10.66
N ARG A 41 21.93 -31.00 10.66
CA ARG A 41 20.79 -31.35 9.80
C ARG A 41 19.49 -31.40 10.57
N ILE A 42 18.42 -30.93 9.96
CA ILE A 42 17.09 -30.97 10.54
C ILE A 42 16.63 -32.44 10.59
N LYS A 43 16.39 -32.95 11.79
CA LYS A 43 15.91 -34.31 12.03
C LYS A 43 14.38 -34.40 12.05
N LEU A 44 13.70 -33.33 12.48
CA LEU A 44 12.25 -33.28 12.55
C LEU A 44 11.77 -31.84 12.35
N VAL A 45 10.69 -31.68 11.58
CA VAL A 45 9.93 -30.44 11.46
C VAL A 45 8.49 -30.73 11.86
N ASP A 46 8.10 -30.27 13.04
CA ASP A 46 6.76 -30.42 13.59
C ASP A 46 6.09 -29.04 13.64
N VAL A 47 5.27 -28.76 12.63
CA VAL A 47 4.53 -27.50 12.49
C VAL A 47 3.04 -27.81 12.52
N GLN A 48 2.33 -27.29 13.52
CA GLN A 48 0.91 -27.54 13.74
C GLN A 48 0.17 -26.21 13.84
N ILE A 49 -0.94 -26.10 13.10
CA ILE A 49 -1.89 -24.99 13.20
C ILE A 49 -3.16 -25.52 13.84
N SER A 50 -3.67 -24.81 14.84
CA SER A 50 -4.92 -25.11 15.55
C SER A 50 -5.79 -23.85 15.64
N GLY A 51 -7.00 -23.97 16.16
CA GLY A 51 -8.04 -22.93 16.08
C GLY A 51 -8.71 -22.88 14.70
N GLU A 52 -9.35 -21.76 14.37
CA GLU A 52 -10.09 -21.61 13.10
C GLU A 52 -9.17 -21.58 11.87
N ALA A 53 -7.88 -21.29 12.02
CA ALA A 53 -6.91 -21.34 10.92
C ALA A 53 -6.40 -22.75 10.57
N LYS A 54 -6.84 -23.81 11.27
CA LYS A 54 -6.35 -25.18 11.06
C LYS A 54 -6.44 -25.63 9.60
N ASP A 55 -7.56 -25.30 8.95
CA ASP A 55 -7.86 -25.68 7.58
C ASP A 55 -7.68 -24.51 6.59
N ASP A 56 -6.98 -23.44 7.00
CA ASP A 56 -6.75 -22.26 6.17
C ASP A 56 -5.66 -22.52 5.13
N GLU A 57 -6.03 -22.47 3.84
CA GLU A 57 -5.16 -22.76 2.70
C GLU A 57 -3.91 -21.85 2.65
N ASP A 58 -3.99 -20.62 3.16
CA ASP A 58 -2.83 -19.70 3.17
C ASP A 58 -1.77 -20.17 4.17
N PHE A 59 -2.19 -20.67 5.33
CA PHE A 59 -1.30 -21.26 6.32
C PHE A 59 -0.68 -22.55 5.78
N MET A 60 -1.49 -23.44 5.20
CA MET A 60 -0.98 -24.69 4.61
C MET A 60 0.03 -24.40 3.49
N ARG A 61 -0.25 -23.40 2.64
CA ARG A 61 0.65 -22.96 1.58
C ARG A 61 1.95 -22.38 2.14
N LEU A 62 1.89 -21.51 3.15
CA LEU A 62 3.07 -20.94 3.80
C LEU A 62 4.00 -22.03 4.35
N ILE A 63 3.43 -23.02 5.05
CA ILE A 63 4.20 -24.13 5.64
C ILE A 63 4.81 -25.01 4.53
N ARG A 64 4.03 -25.33 3.49
CA ARG A 64 4.48 -26.16 2.36
C ARG A 64 5.63 -25.54 1.57
N LEU A 65 5.61 -24.21 1.40
CA LEU A 65 6.64 -23.44 0.71
C LEU A 65 7.88 -23.19 1.58
N SER A 66 7.83 -23.50 2.87
CA SER A 66 8.98 -23.34 3.76
C SER A 66 10.17 -24.20 3.30
N PRO A 67 11.40 -23.64 3.32
CA PRO A 67 12.62 -24.40 3.05
C PRO A 67 12.99 -25.33 4.23
N LEU A 68 12.39 -25.15 5.42
CA LEU A 68 12.60 -26.03 6.57
C LEU A 68 11.99 -27.40 6.31
N LYS A 69 12.85 -28.37 5.99
CA LYS A 69 12.47 -29.77 5.73
C LYS A 69 13.47 -30.70 6.39
N GLU A 70 13.00 -31.89 6.78
CA GLU A 70 13.87 -32.95 7.28
C GLU A 70 15.01 -33.24 6.29
N GLY A 71 16.21 -33.50 6.82
CA GLY A 71 17.45 -33.79 6.08
C GLY A 71 18.21 -32.56 5.58
N ARG A 72 17.59 -31.37 5.51
CA ARG A 72 18.26 -30.12 5.12
C ARG A 72 19.19 -29.60 6.21
N THR A 73 20.23 -28.86 5.83
CA THR A 73 21.07 -28.12 6.78
C THR A 73 20.23 -27.08 7.51
N LEU A 74 20.40 -26.98 8.84
CA LEU A 74 19.74 -25.99 9.66
C LEU A 74 20.15 -24.58 9.21
N ASN A 75 19.17 -23.69 9.11
CA ASN A 75 19.39 -22.26 8.92
C ASN A 75 18.42 -21.51 9.84
N HIS A 76 18.94 -20.72 10.77
CA HIS A 76 18.12 -20.00 11.75
C HIS A 76 17.16 -19.01 11.10
N ASN A 77 17.60 -18.30 10.05
CA ASN A 77 16.77 -17.31 9.38
C ASN A 77 15.52 -17.96 8.78
N GLN A 78 15.60 -19.21 8.33
CA GLN A 78 14.46 -19.95 7.82
C GLN A 78 13.45 -20.29 8.92
N TYR A 79 13.93 -20.67 10.11
CA TYR A 79 13.08 -20.88 11.28
C TYR A 79 12.37 -19.59 11.70
N ASP A 80 13.11 -18.50 11.87
CA ASP A 80 12.54 -17.20 12.27
C ASP A 80 11.60 -16.62 11.23
N SER A 81 11.89 -16.85 9.94
CA SER A 81 11.02 -16.45 8.83
C SER A 81 9.71 -17.23 8.84
N LEU A 82 9.73 -18.55 9.02
CA LEU A 82 8.50 -19.35 9.12
C LEU A 82 7.68 -18.95 10.35
N ARG A 83 8.33 -18.81 11.52
CA ARG A 83 7.69 -18.40 12.77
C ARG A 83 7.01 -17.03 12.63
N SER A 84 7.76 -16.04 12.13
CA SER A 84 7.21 -14.69 11.95
C SER A 84 6.17 -14.65 10.85
N GLY A 85 6.34 -15.44 9.78
CA GLY A 85 5.38 -15.56 8.69
C GLY A 85 4.02 -16.06 9.14
N ILE A 86 3.97 -17.10 9.97
CA ILE A 86 2.71 -17.64 10.53
C ILE A 86 2.00 -16.58 11.37
N ARG A 87 2.71 -15.91 12.30
CA ARG A 87 2.14 -14.85 13.13
C ARG A 87 1.66 -13.65 12.29
N ASN A 88 2.43 -13.25 11.29
CA ASN A 88 2.07 -12.12 10.42
C ASN A 88 0.84 -12.47 9.57
N LEU A 89 0.76 -13.68 9.03
CA LEU A 89 -0.40 -14.16 8.29
C LEU A 89 -1.65 -14.19 9.18
N ALA A 90 -1.50 -14.61 10.44
CA ALA A 90 -2.57 -14.58 11.43
C ALA A 90 -3.12 -13.16 11.61
N LEU A 91 -2.25 -12.17 11.86
CA LEU A 91 -2.64 -10.77 11.99
C LEU A 91 -3.26 -10.21 10.70
N GLN A 92 -2.73 -10.58 9.52
CA GLN A 92 -3.26 -10.14 8.23
C GLN A 92 -4.69 -10.63 7.98
N LYS A 93 -5.02 -11.84 8.44
CA LYS A 93 -6.33 -12.49 8.26
C LYS A 93 -7.28 -12.35 9.45
N GLY A 94 -6.89 -11.59 10.47
CA GLY A 94 -7.76 -11.26 11.61
C GLY A 94 -7.79 -12.29 12.73
N TYR A 95 -6.76 -13.12 12.88
CA TYR A 95 -6.59 -14.04 14.01
C TYR A 95 -5.85 -13.35 15.16
N PHE A 96 -6.51 -12.38 15.81
CA PHE A 96 -5.86 -11.49 16.80
C PHE A 96 -5.53 -12.17 18.13
N ASP A 97 -6.24 -13.24 18.49
CA ASP A 97 -5.96 -14.03 19.69
C ASP A 97 -4.84 -15.06 19.48
N GLY A 98 -4.29 -15.13 18.26
CA GLY A 98 -3.41 -16.21 17.85
C GLY A 98 -2.04 -16.17 18.53
N ALA A 99 -1.63 -17.29 19.13
CA ALA A 99 -0.39 -17.41 19.88
C ALA A 99 0.30 -18.78 19.69
N TYR A 100 1.63 -18.78 19.85
CA TYR A 100 2.39 -20.03 19.91
C TYR A 100 2.20 -20.73 21.25
N LYS A 101 1.69 -21.97 21.22
CA LYS A 101 1.75 -22.89 22.37
C LYS A 101 3.13 -23.51 22.50
N VAL A 102 3.80 -23.75 21.37
CA VAL A 102 5.18 -24.23 21.30
C VAL A 102 5.92 -23.45 20.22
N SER A 103 7.09 -22.91 20.56
CA SER A 103 8.03 -22.31 19.60
C SER A 103 9.45 -22.63 20.04
N ARG A 104 10.03 -23.69 19.49
CA ARG A 104 11.36 -24.18 19.86
C ARG A 104 12.15 -24.61 18.62
N LEU A 105 13.42 -24.23 18.63
CA LEU A 105 14.47 -24.78 17.79
C LEU A 105 15.48 -25.45 18.73
N GLU A 106 15.46 -26.78 18.77
CA GLU A 106 16.32 -27.58 19.62
C GLU A 106 17.50 -28.07 18.79
N VAL A 107 18.73 -27.69 19.15
CA VAL A 107 19.95 -28.15 18.48
C VAL A 107 20.68 -29.13 19.39
N ILE A 108 21.12 -30.24 18.81
CA ILE A 108 21.82 -31.34 19.47
C ILE A 108 23.21 -31.44 18.83
N PRO A 109 24.21 -30.70 19.33
CA PRO A 109 25.53 -30.60 18.71
C PRO A 109 26.24 -31.96 18.58
N GLU A 110 26.08 -32.86 19.54
CA GLU A 110 26.73 -34.18 19.57
C GLU A 110 26.27 -35.07 18.40
N LEU A 111 25.05 -34.85 17.93
CA LEU A 111 24.46 -35.59 16.80
C LEU A 111 24.48 -34.80 15.49
N ASN A 112 24.91 -33.54 15.51
CA ASN A 112 24.74 -32.58 14.42
C ASN A 112 23.29 -32.57 13.90
N GLN A 113 22.33 -32.56 14.82
CA GLN A 113 20.91 -32.64 14.51
C GLN A 113 20.13 -31.46 15.12
N ALA A 114 19.05 -31.08 14.45
CA ALA A 114 18.12 -30.07 14.94
C ALA A 114 16.67 -30.53 14.85
N ILE A 115 15.86 -30.13 15.83
CA ILE A 115 14.42 -30.40 15.88
C ILE A 115 13.69 -29.05 15.92
N VAL A 116 12.77 -28.87 14.98
CA VAL A 116 11.92 -27.67 14.89
C VAL A 116 10.52 -28.03 15.37
N ARG A 117 10.00 -27.28 16.36
CA ARG A 117 8.63 -27.40 16.87
C ARG A 117 7.94 -26.05 16.88
N LEU A 118 6.90 -25.90 16.07
CA LEU A 118 6.06 -24.71 15.99
C LEU A 118 4.59 -25.11 16.08
N HIS A 119 3.97 -24.92 17.24
CA HIS A 119 2.54 -25.16 17.43
C HIS A 119 1.84 -23.82 17.64
N TYR A 120 1.09 -23.38 16.64
CA TYR A 120 0.37 -22.12 16.64
C TYR A 120 -1.13 -22.38 16.82
N ASP A 121 -1.72 -21.73 17.81
CA ASP A 121 -3.16 -21.69 18.03
C ASP A 121 -3.67 -20.34 17.55
N SER A 122 -4.46 -20.35 16.49
CA SER A 122 -4.96 -19.12 15.86
C SER A 122 -6.11 -18.46 16.62
N GLY A 123 -6.77 -19.17 17.53
CA GLY A 123 -8.03 -18.71 18.10
C GLY A 123 -9.13 -18.59 17.03
N ILE A 124 -9.92 -17.53 17.12
CA ILE A 124 -11.01 -17.25 16.18
C ILE A 124 -10.59 -16.27 15.08
N ARG A 125 -11.26 -16.35 13.94
CA ARG A 125 -11.16 -15.35 12.86
C ARG A 125 -12.15 -14.23 13.11
N TYR A 126 -11.64 -13.03 13.32
CA TYR A 126 -12.46 -11.84 13.53
C TYR A 126 -13.09 -11.37 12.22
N GLN A 127 -14.23 -10.71 12.36
CA GLN A 127 -15.00 -10.10 11.28
C GLN A 127 -15.02 -8.58 11.44
N PHE A 128 -15.20 -7.86 10.34
CA PHE A 128 -15.39 -6.42 10.37
C PHE A 128 -16.68 -6.07 11.12
N GLY A 129 -16.57 -5.20 12.12
CA GLY A 129 -17.69 -4.61 12.83
C GLY A 129 -18.07 -3.23 12.30
N LYS A 130 -18.98 -2.56 13.01
CA LYS A 130 -19.42 -1.21 12.66
C LYS A 130 -18.26 -0.20 12.72
N SER A 131 -18.17 0.64 11.69
CA SER A 131 -17.22 1.75 11.63
C SER A 131 -17.72 2.99 12.37
N THR A 132 -16.86 3.61 13.17
CA THR A 132 -17.08 4.93 13.79
C THR A 132 -16.21 5.95 13.06
N ILE A 133 -16.85 6.93 12.42
CA ILE A 133 -16.18 7.98 11.64
C ILE A 133 -16.18 9.28 12.43
N THR A 134 -15.03 9.94 12.50
CA THR A 134 -14.85 11.22 13.19
C THR A 134 -14.05 12.20 12.34
N GLY A 135 -14.34 13.51 12.49
CA GLY A 135 -13.57 14.58 11.85
C GLY A 135 -13.90 14.85 10.37
N SER A 136 -14.91 14.18 9.81
CA SER A 136 -15.36 14.43 8.44
C SER A 136 -16.16 15.73 8.31
N GLN A 137 -15.83 16.54 7.31
CA GLN A 137 -16.66 17.64 6.80
C GLN A 137 -17.57 17.21 5.63
N ILE A 138 -17.43 15.98 5.16
CA ILE A 138 -18.24 15.34 4.12
C ILE A 138 -19.32 14.50 4.79
N ASP A 139 -20.47 14.39 4.15
CA ASP A 139 -21.57 13.53 4.59
C ASP A 139 -21.07 12.11 4.92
N ILE A 140 -21.50 11.60 6.08
CA ILE A 140 -21.00 10.33 6.62
C ILE A 140 -21.38 9.15 5.74
N GLN A 141 -22.54 9.18 5.06
CA GLN A 141 -22.94 8.08 4.17
C GLN A 141 -22.02 8.01 2.95
N LYS A 142 -21.62 9.16 2.39
CA LYS A 142 -20.60 9.23 1.32
C LYS A 142 -19.23 8.74 1.77
N VAL A 143 -18.83 9.04 3.01
CA VAL A 143 -17.58 8.51 3.56
C VAL A 143 -17.68 7.00 3.76
N GLN A 144 -18.81 6.50 4.23
CA GLN A 144 -19.07 5.07 4.43
C GLN A 144 -19.12 4.30 3.11
N SER A 145 -19.58 4.90 2.00
CA SER A 145 -19.62 4.22 0.69
C SER A 145 -18.23 3.90 0.13
N LEU A 146 -17.16 4.48 0.69
CA LEU A 146 -15.77 4.19 0.36
C LEU A 146 -15.22 2.93 1.05
N GLN A 147 -16.00 2.30 1.93
CA GLN A 147 -15.62 1.11 2.68
C GLN A 147 -15.64 -0.13 1.77
N PRO A 148 -14.53 -0.88 1.64
CA PRO A 148 -14.42 -2.04 0.75
C PRO A 148 -14.84 -3.37 1.43
N TYR A 149 -15.59 -3.28 2.53
CA TYR A 149 -16.06 -4.43 3.32
C TYR A 149 -17.44 -4.14 3.89
N GLU A 150 -18.18 -5.20 4.18
CA GLU A 150 -19.44 -5.14 4.91
C GLU A 150 -19.25 -5.59 6.36
N ILE A 151 -20.24 -5.31 7.21
CA ILE A 151 -20.25 -5.83 8.58
C ILE A 151 -20.44 -7.35 8.52
N GLY A 152 -19.63 -8.10 9.26
CA GLY A 152 -19.63 -9.57 9.26
C GLY A 152 -18.69 -10.20 8.24
N ASP A 153 -18.12 -9.43 7.31
CA ASP A 153 -17.04 -9.90 6.45
C ASP A 153 -15.83 -10.35 7.29
N ASP A 154 -15.15 -11.42 6.90
CA ASP A 154 -13.87 -11.78 7.52
C ASP A 154 -12.87 -10.62 7.45
N TYR A 155 -12.21 -10.34 8.57
CA TYR A 155 -11.21 -9.30 8.64
C TYR A 155 -10.04 -9.60 7.69
N GLN A 156 -9.61 -8.58 6.96
CA GLN A 156 -8.40 -8.64 6.17
C GLN A 156 -7.71 -7.27 6.15
N VAL A 157 -6.43 -7.23 6.53
CA VAL A 157 -5.68 -5.96 6.59
C VAL A 157 -5.58 -5.26 5.22
N SER A 158 -5.61 -6.02 4.12
CA SER A 158 -5.65 -5.45 2.77
C SER A 158 -6.88 -4.58 2.54
N LYS A 159 -8.05 -4.98 3.06
CA LYS A 159 -9.28 -4.19 2.98
C LYS A 159 -9.20 -2.92 3.86
N VAL A 160 -8.50 -2.96 4.99
CA VAL A 160 -8.21 -1.76 5.81
C VAL A 160 -7.34 -0.78 5.04
N GLY A 161 -6.26 -1.28 4.41
CA GLY A 161 -5.40 -0.47 3.54
C GLY A 161 -6.16 0.10 2.34
N GLN A 162 -7.03 -0.69 1.72
CA GLN A 162 -7.88 -0.23 0.62
C GLN A 162 -8.85 0.86 1.06
N HIS A 163 -9.45 0.77 2.25
CA HIS A 163 -10.33 1.82 2.78
C HIS A 163 -9.55 3.13 2.97
N ASN A 164 -8.34 3.07 3.54
CA ASN A 164 -7.47 4.24 3.67
C ASN A 164 -7.13 4.85 2.30
N GLN A 165 -6.77 4.01 1.32
CA GLN A 165 -6.49 4.45 -0.04
C GLN A 165 -7.70 5.10 -0.72
N ASN A 166 -8.88 4.48 -0.59
CA ASN A 166 -10.15 5.00 -1.13
C ASN A 166 -10.44 6.41 -0.59
N LEU A 167 -10.35 6.59 0.73
CA LEU A 167 -10.52 7.88 1.40
C LEU A 167 -9.48 8.90 0.95
N SER A 168 -8.21 8.50 0.87
CA SER A 168 -7.11 9.38 0.44
C SER A 168 -7.27 9.84 -1.01
N ASN A 169 -7.72 8.95 -1.91
CA ASN A 169 -7.93 9.25 -3.33
C ASN A 169 -9.06 10.25 -3.59
N THR A 170 -9.96 10.46 -2.63
CA THR A 170 -10.97 11.52 -2.75
C THR A 170 -10.38 12.92 -2.63
N GLU A 171 -9.20 13.04 -2.02
CA GLU A 171 -8.54 14.30 -1.65
C GLU A 171 -9.37 15.20 -0.72
N TRP A 172 -10.50 14.71 -0.19
CA TRP A 172 -11.32 15.45 0.76
C TRP A 172 -10.63 15.66 2.09
N PHE A 173 -9.67 14.81 2.44
CA PHE A 173 -9.01 14.80 3.74
C PHE A 173 -7.52 15.08 3.62
N SER A 174 -6.97 15.85 4.55
CA SER A 174 -5.52 16.07 4.70
C SER A 174 -4.85 14.94 5.47
N SER A 175 -5.61 14.19 6.27
CA SER A 175 -5.16 13.01 7.00
C SER A 175 -6.28 11.98 7.06
N VAL A 176 -5.91 10.72 6.85
CA VAL A 176 -6.80 9.55 6.89
C VAL A 176 -6.15 8.49 7.74
N PHE A 177 -6.87 8.02 8.75
CA PHE A 177 -6.43 6.91 9.59
C PHE A 177 -7.58 5.93 9.81
N VAL A 178 -7.37 4.68 9.38
CA VAL A 178 -8.34 3.59 9.51
C VAL A 178 -7.68 2.46 10.29
N GLU A 179 -8.27 2.09 11.43
CA GLU A 179 -7.73 1.05 12.30
C GLU A 179 -8.83 0.22 12.95
N PRO A 180 -8.57 -1.06 13.27
CA PRO A 180 -9.47 -1.82 14.13
C PRO A 180 -9.41 -1.34 15.58
N ASP A 181 -10.54 -1.39 16.29
CA ASP A 181 -10.57 -1.14 17.73
C ASP A 181 -10.10 -2.37 18.51
N LEU A 182 -8.78 -2.51 18.67
CA LEU A 182 -8.16 -3.64 19.37
C LEU A 182 -8.60 -3.78 20.84
N SER A 183 -9.23 -2.76 21.44
CA SER A 183 -9.83 -2.88 22.78
C SER A 183 -11.04 -3.83 22.83
N GLN A 184 -11.55 -4.27 21.67
CA GLN A 184 -12.66 -5.20 21.53
C GLN A 184 -12.21 -6.65 21.27
N VAL A 185 -10.90 -6.90 21.13
CA VAL A 185 -10.35 -8.26 21.05
C VAL A 185 -10.73 -9.02 22.32
N GLY A 186 -11.19 -10.25 22.15
CA GLY A 186 -11.68 -11.14 23.21
C GLY A 186 -13.13 -10.91 23.64
N LYS A 187 -13.82 -9.89 23.12
CA LYS A 187 -15.23 -9.58 23.50
C LYS A 187 -16.28 -10.13 22.54
N GLY A 188 -15.87 -10.57 21.35
CA GLY A 188 -16.76 -11.07 20.31
C GLY A 188 -16.01 -11.28 19.00
N ARG A 189 -16.70 -11.78 17.97
CA ARG A 189 -16.13 -12.00 16.63
C ARG A 189 -16.03 -10.69 15.83
N GLU A 190 -16.97 -9.78 16.02
CA GLU A 190 -17.00 -8.50 15.33
C GLU A 190 -15.98 -7.52 15.94
N LEU A 191 -15.16 -6.92 15.09
CA LEU A 191 -14.14 -5.94 15.45
C LEU A 191 -14.52 -4.57 14.88
N PRO A 192 -15.06 -3.64 15.70
CA PRO A 192 -15.39 -2.30 15.25
C PRO A 192 -14.18 -1.59 14.66
N MET A 193 -14.44 -0.72 13.68
CA MET A 193 -13.39 0.04 12.99
C MET A 193 -13.45 1.52 13.41
N LYS A 194 -12.30 2.15 13.57
CA LYS A 194 -12.18 3.59 13.82
C LYS A 194 -11.64 4.26 12.57
N VAL A 195 -12.35 5.29 12.12
CA VAL A 195 -11.99 6.11 10.96
C VAL A 195 -11.83 7.55 11.44
N SER A 196 -10.60 8.01 11.51
CA SER A 196 -10.23 9.35 11.96
C SER A 196 -9.78 10.17 10.76
N LEU A 197 -10.45 11.30 10.55
CA LEU A 197 -10.28 12.13 9.37
C LEU A 197 -9.94 13.56 9.77
N ALA A 198 -9.14 14.24 8.95
CA ALA A 198 -8.91 15.67 9.05
C ALA A 198 -9.31 16.34 7.73
N PRO A 199 -10.13 17.40 7.74
CA PRO A 199 -10.53 18.08 6.51
C PRO A 199 -9.32 18.59 5.71
N GLN A 200 -9.38 18.49 4.39
CA GLN A 200 -8.39 19.10 3.51
C GLN A 200 -8.54 20.62 3.50
N VAL A 201 -7.45 21.36 3.25
CA VAL A 201 -7.54 22.80 3.05
C VAL A 201 -8.42 23.13 1.83
N ARG A 202 -9.33 24.09 1.98
CA ARG A 202 -10.34 24.43 0.94
C ARG A 202 -9.79 25.08 -0.32
N ASN A 203 -8.61 25.70 -0.24
CA ASN A 203 -7.98 26.38 -1.36
C ASN A 203 -6.51 25.98 -1.40
N GLN A 204 -6.11 25.41 -2.53
CA GLN A 204 -4.74 25.03 -2.83
C GLN A 204 -4.31 25.81 -4.06
N PHE A 205 -3.15 26.47 -3.96
CA PHE A 205 -2.60 27.27 -5.03
C PHE A 205 -1.24 26.68 -5.42
N GLU A 206 -1.06 26.36 -6.69
CA GLU A 206 0.22 25.88 -7.24
C GLU A 206 0.69 26.85 -8.31
N THR A 207 1.95 27.28 -8.23
CA THR A 207 2.57 28.15 -9.23
C THR A 207 3.83 27.50 -9.78
N GLY A 208 4.03 27.56 -11.10
CA GLY A 208 5.21 27.02 -11.76
C GLY A 208 5.79 27.99 -12.77
N LEU A 209 7.11 28.08 -12.82
CA LEU A 209 7.85 28.87 -13.80
C LEU A 209 8.77 27.93 -14.60
N GLY A 210 8.91 28.18 -15.90
CA GLY A 210 9.79 27.40 -16.76
C GLY A 210 10.33 28.22 -17.92
N TYR A 211 11.36 27.70 -18.58
CA TYR A 211 11.92 28.30 -19.79
C TYR A 211 12.37 27.20 -20.75
N SER A 212 12.27 27.45 -22.04
CA SER A 212 12.80 26.57 -23.09
C SER A 212 13.11 27.37 -24.34
N THR A 213 14.07 26.90 -25.13
CA THR A 213 14.49 27.56 -26.39
C THR A 213 13.35 27.73 -27.38
N ASP A 214 12.42 26.78 -27.41
CA ASP A 214 11.43 26.69 -28.49
C ASP A 214 10.16 27.52 -28.22
N VAL A 215 9.83 27.75 -26.95
CA VAL A 215 8.57 28.41 -26.55
C VAL A 215 8.76 29.51 -25.50
N GLY A 216 10.00 29.79 -25.12
CA GLY A 216 10.37 30.85 -24.18
C GLY A 216 9.95 30.57 -22.74
N ALA A 217 9.65 31.65 -22.02
CA ALA A 217 9.18 31.60 -20.63
C ALA A 217 7.77 31.00 -20.54
N LYS A 218 7.54 30.24 -19.47
CA LYS A 218 6.28 29.58 -19.13
C LYS A 218 5.87 29.96 -17.71
N LEU A 219 4.62 30.30 -17.54
CA LEU A 219 3.98 30.49 -16.25
C LEU A 219 2.80 29.53 -16.13
N LYS A 220 2.70 28.86 -14.99
CA LYS A 220 1.57 28.01 -14.62
C LYS A 220 1.00 28.48 -13.30
N PHE A 221 -0.31 28.58 -13.22
CA PHE A 221 -1.04 28.83 -11.99
C PHE A 221 -2.22 27.87 -11.91
N LYS A 222 -2.36 27.15 -10.81
CA LYS A 222 -3.53 26.31 -10.52
C LYS A 222 -4.17 26.74 -9.22
N TRP A 223 -5.50 26.79 -9.22
CA TRP A 223 -6.30 26.95 -8.02
C TRP A 223 -7.25 25.76 -7.90
N LYS A 224 -7.05 24.97 -6.85
CA LYS A 224 -7.81 23.77 -6.56
C LYS A 224 -8.61 23.92 -5.28
N LYS A 225 -9.86 23.48 -5.31
CA LYS A 225 -10.77 23.35 -4.18
C LYS A 225 -11.19 21.88 -4.10
N PRO A 226 -10.47 21.05 -3.33
CA PRO A 226 -10.70 19.60 -3.27
C PRO A 226 -12.11 19.22 -2.79
N TRP A 227 -12.75 20.12 -2.03
CA TRP A 227 -14.15 20.01 -1.63
C TRP A 227 -14.78 21.41 -1.54
N LEU A 228 -16.06 21.50 -1.89
CA LEU A 228 -16.87 22.73 -1.89
C LEU A 228 -18.03 22.68 -0.90
N ASN A 229 -18.59 21.49 -0.70
CA ASN A 229 -19.75 21.22 0.13
C ASN A 229 -19.63 19.84 0.79
N GLU A 230 -20.57 19.51 1.66
CA GLU A 230 -20.64 18.20 2.33
C GLU A 230 -20.87 17.02 1.37
N HIS A 231 -21.26 17.28 0.12
CA HIS A 231 -21.49 16.25 -0.90
C HIS A 231 -20.20 15.86 -1.64
N GLY A 232 -19.07 16.51 -1.34
CA GLY A 232 -17.75 16.18 -1.89
C GLY A 232 -17.48 16.77 -3.27
N HIS A 233 -18.27 17.77 -3.71
CA HIS A 233 -18.03 18.44 -5.00
C HIS A 233 -16.68 19.13 -4.99
N SER A 234 -15.95 19.12 -6.11
CA SER A 234 -14.64 19.79 -6.23
C SER A 234 -14.60 20.76 -7.41
N PHE A 235 -13.67 21.70 -7.35
CA PHE A 235 -13.45 22.67 -8.42
C PHE A 235 -11.98 22.95 -8.64
N ASP A 236 -11.57 22.98 -9.90
CA ASP A 236 -10.19 23.14 -10.32
C ASP A 236 -10.10 24.16 -11.46
N THR A 237 -9.17 25.11 -11.34
CA THR A 237 -8.86 26.09 -12.39
C THR A 237 -7.37 26.06 -12.71
N SER A 238 -6.99 26.03 -13.98
CA SER A 238 -5.60 26.16 -14.43
C SER A 238 -5.46 27.33 -15.41
N LEU A 239 -4.34 28.03 -15.29
CA LEU A 239 -3.86 29.05 -16.22
C LEU A 239 -2.43 28.66 -16.63
N ASP A 240 -2.24 28.37 -17.90
CA ASP A 240 -0.95 28.04 -18.51
C ASP A 240 -0.63 29.10 -19.58
N LEU A 241 0.45 29.87 -19.37
CA LEU A 241 0.86 30.96 -20.25
C LEU A 241 2.27 30.72 -20.79
N SER A 242 2.42 30.81 -22.10
CA SER A 242 3.70 30.81 -22.83
C SER A 242 3.61 31.73 -24.04
N ILE A 243 4.73 32.00 -24.72
CA ILE A 243 4.72 32.86 -25.92
C ILE A 243 3.77 32.33 -27.01
N PRO A 244 3.87 31.06 -27.46
CA PRO A 244 3.02 30.58 -28.54
C PRO A 244 1.64 30.08 -28.08
N GLU A 245 1.44 29.85 -26.78
CA GLU A 245 0.22 29.21 -26.28
C GLU A 245 -0.23 29.78 -24.93
N GLN A 246 -1.52 30.10 -24.83
CA GLN A 246 -2.18 30.49 -23.59
C GLN A 246 -3.43 29.64 -23.40
N GLN A 247 -3.59 29.04 -22.23
CA GLN A 247 -4.69 28.15 -21.92
C GLN A 247 -5.29 28.48 -20.54
N VAL A 248 -6.61 28.47 -20.49
CA VAL A 248 -7.38 28.51 -19.24
C VAL A 248 -8.30 27.30 -19.22
N THR A 249 -8.33 26.58 -18.11
CA THR A 249 -9.27 25.50 -17.88
C THR A 249 -9.99 25.70 -16.55
N ALA A 250 -11.27 25.32 -16.51
CA ALA A 250 -12.06 25.24 -15.29
C ALA A 250 -12.81 23.91 -15.30
N SER A 251 -12.82 23.21 -14.18
CA SER A 251 -13.44 21.89 -14.02
C SER A 251 -14.24 21.84 -12.73
N TYR A 252 -15.45 21.29 -12.81
CA TYR A 252 -16.32 21.05 -11.66
C TYR A 252 -16.70 19.57 -11.61
N LYS A 253 -16.41 18.90 -10.48
CA LYS A 253 -16.68 17.46 -10.28
C LYS A 253 -17.80 17.25 -9.27
N ILE A 254 -18.73 16.36 -9.60
CA ILE A 254 -19.88 16.00 -8.77
C ILE A 254 -19.85 14.49 -8.51
N PRO A 255 -19.38 14.04 -7.34
CA PRO A 255 -19.46 12.63 -6.95
C PRO A 255 -20.90 12.20 -6.64
N LEU A 256 -21.28 11.00 -7.09
CA LEU A 256 -22.57 10.39 -6.76
C LEU A 256 -22.45 9.51 -5.50
N ASP A 257 -23.25 8.45 -5.40
CA ASP A 257 -23.33 7.60 -4.22
C ASP A 257 -22.10 6.68 -4.09
N ASP A 258 -21.76 5.95 -5.15
CA ASP A 258 -20.46 5.27 -5.26
C ASP A 258 -19.42 6.28 -5.74
N VAL A 259 -18.86 7.01 -4.78
CA VAL A 259 -17.95 8.15 -5.01
C VAL A 259 -16.76 7.80 -5.90
N LEU A 260 -16.27 6.55 -5.84
CA LEU A 260 -15.12 6.10 -6.62
C LEU A 260 -15.49 5.70 -8.04
N LYS A 261 -16.67 5.08 -8.21
CA LYS A 261 -17.09 4.59 -9.51
C LYS A 261 -17.82 5.67 -10.29
N ASP A 262 -18.58 6.53 -9.64
CA ASP A 262 -19.64 7.32 -10.26
C ASP A 262 -19.52 8.83 -9.99
N TYR A 263 -19.27 9.60 -11.05
CA TYR A 263 -19.27 11.06 -10.97
C TYR A 263 -19.59 11.74 -12.30
N TYR A 264 -20.03 13.00 -12.21
CA TYR A 264 -20.12 13.92 -13.34
C TYR A 264 -18.95 14.91 -13.31
N VAL A 265 -18.52 15.35 -14.49
CA VAL A 265 -17.56 16.45 -14.65
C VAL A 265 -18.08 17.45 -15.67
N ILE A 266 -17.99 18.73 -15.33
CA ILE A 266 -18.24 19.84 -16.26
C ILE A 266 -16.92 20.56 -16.46
N GLN A 267 -16.44 20.63 -17.70
CA GLN A 267 -15.16 21.23 -18.04
C GLN A 267 -15.34 22.34 -19.08
N TYR A 268 -14.72 23.48 -18.81
CA TYR A 268 -14.59 24.57 -19.77
C TYR A 268 -13.12 24.80 -20.08
N GLY A 269 -12.80 24.95 -21.36
CA GLY A 269 -11.46 25.27 -21.84
C GLY A 269 -11.47 26.45 -22.80
N LEU A 270 -10.46 27.29 -22.67
CA LEU A 270 -10.12 28.35 -23.62
C LEU A 270 -8.65 28.21 -23.97
N LYS A 271 -8.34 28.07 -25.26
CA LYS A 271 -6.97 27.92 -25.76
C LYS A 271 -6.72 28.86 -26.91
N ASN A 272 -5.69 29.69 -26.77
CA ASN A 272 -5.17 30.54 -27.82
C ASN A 272 -3.79 30.04 -28.23
N VAL A 273 -3.59 29.80 -29.53
CA VAL A 273 -2.32 29.36 -30.11
C VAL A 273 -1.91 30.33 -31.20
N ASP A 274 -0.68 30.84 -31.11
CA ASP A 274 -0.02 31.66 -32.13
C ASP A 274 1.33 31.02 -32.46
N ARG A 275 1.37 30.25 -33.54
CA ARG A 275 2.58 29.53 -33.95
C ARG A 275 2.75 29.59 -35.46
N SER A 276 3.91 30.09 -35.89
CA SER A 276 4.41 30.16 -37.28
C SER A 276 3.38 30.59 -38.34
N ASP A 277 2.54 29.66 -38.75
CA ASP A 277 1.57 29.74 -39.85
C ASP A 277 0.11 29.78 -39.41
N LYS A 278 -0.20 29.55 -38.12
CA LYS A 278 -1.56 29.41 -37.59
C LYS A 278 -1.80 30.24 -36.33
N LYS A 279 -2.87 31.02 -36.36
CA LYS A 279 -3.50 31.61 -35.17
C LYS A 279 -4.83 30.94 -34.94
N THR A 280 -5.02 30.33 -33.77
CA THR A 280 -6.26 29.64 -33.42
C THR A 280 -6.74 30.07 -32.04
N LEU A 281 -8.02 30.43 -31.95
CA LEU A 281 -8.73 30.60 -30.70
C LEU A 281 -9.83 29.54 -30.61
N GLU A 282 -9.74 28.69 -29.59
CA GLU A 282 -10.67 27.60 -29.34
C GLU A 282 -11.32 27.75 -27.97
N SER A 283 -12.63 27.58 -27.92
CA SER A 283 -13.39 27.48 -26.69
C SER A 283 -14.27 26.23 -26.73
N ASN A 284 -14.17 25.41 -25.70
CA ASN A 284 -14.90 24.15 -25.58
C ASN A 284 -15.59 24.04 -24.21
N LEU A 285 -16.75 23.41 -24.22
CA LEU A 285 -17.50 23.00 -23.04
C LEU A 285 -17.76 21.50 -23.13
N ALA A 286 -17.40 20.76 -22.09
CA ALA A 286 -17.59 19.33 -22.01
C ALA A 286 -18.41 18.96 -20.77
N PHE A 287 -19.34 18.03 -20.96
CA PHE A 287 -20.09 17.37 -19.90
C PHE A 287 -19.76 15.89 -19.96
N GLU A 288 -19.25 15.35 -18.86
CA GLU A 288 -18.78 13.98 -18.77
C GLU A 288 -19.54 13.26 -17.66
N ARG A 289 -19.95 12.03 -17.94
CA ARG A 289 -20.45 11.07 -16.95
C ARG A 289 -19.51 9.89 -16.96
N HIS A 290 -18.86 9.64 -15.82
CA HIS A 290 -17.93 8.54 -15.60
C HIS A 290 -18.59 7.50 -14.71
N TRP A 291 -18.53 6.23 -15.09
CA TRP A 291 -18.93 5.10 -14.26
C TRP A 291 -17.96 3.93 -14.42
N VAL A 292 -17.64 3.26 -13.32
CA VAL A 292 -16.80 2.05 -13.31
C VAL A 292 -17.69 0.85 -13.03
N LEU A 293 -17.60 -0.17 -13.87
CA LEU A 293 -18.34 -1.42 -13.69
C LEU A 293 -17.59 -2.37 -12.75
N ASP A 294 -18.31 -3.32 -12.14
CA ASP A 294 -17.69 -4.33 -11.24
C ASP A 294 -16.67 -5.24 -11.95
N SER A 295 -16.72 -5.31 -13.28
CA SER A 295 -15.71 -5.95 -14.12
C SER A 295 -14.40 -5.16 -14.24
N GLY A 296 -14.31 -3.97 -13.64
CA GLY A 296 -13.18 -3.04 -13.74
C GLY A 296 -13.19 -2.16 -14.99
N TRP A 297 -14.20 -2.27 -15.86
CA TRP A 297 -14.29 -1.44 -17.06
C TRP A 297 -14.72 -0.01 -16.73
N HIS A 298 -13.91 0.95 -17.17
CA HIS A 298 -14.21 2.38 -17.12
C HIS A 298 -15.04 2.78 -18.34
N ARG A 299 -16.19 3.42 -18.13
CA ARG A 299 -17.00 4.00 -19.19
C ARG A 299 -17.16 5.49 -18.96
N THR A 300 -17.00 6.24 -20.03
CA THR A 300 -17.23 7.68 -20.03
C THR A 300 -18.18 8.03 -21.16
N ALA A 301 -19.33 8.61 -20.83
CA ALA A 301 -20.13 9.33 -21.81
C ALA A 301 -19.68 10.79 -21.80
N ILE A 302 -19.26 11.29 -22.96
CA ILE A 302 -18.77 12.65 -23.11
C ILE A 302 -19.64 13.36 -24.15
N PHE A 303 -20.15 14.51 -23.77
CA PHE A 303 -20.73 15.48 -24.69
C PHE A 303 -19.83 16.71 -24.73
N VAL A 304 -19.21 16.99 -25.87
CA VAL A 304 -18.38 18.19 -26.08
C VAL A 304 -19.06 19.10 -27.09
N THR A 305 -19.15 20.38 -26.76
CA THR A 305 -19.53 21.44 -27.69
C THR A 305 -18.37 22.40 -27.87
N LEU A 306 -18.00 22.64 -29.13
CA LEU A 306 -17.13 23.75 -29.52
C LEU A 306 -17.96 25.02 -29.54
N LEU A 307 -17.70 25.91 -28.59
CA LEU A 307 -18.42 27.18 -28.46
C LEU A 307 -17.92 28.20 -29.48
N LYS A 308 -16.62 28.19 -29.78
CA LYS A 308 -16.00 29.09 -30.76
C LYS A 308 -14.69 28.51 -31.28
N THR A 309 -14.53 28.54 -32.60
CA THR A 309 -13.25 28.29 -33.27
C THR A 309 -13.01 29.39 -34.27
N MET A 310 -11.90 30.10 -34.13
CA MET A 310 -11.41 31.04 -35.14
C MET A 310 -9.99 30.62 -35.52
N SER A 311 -9.78 30.28 -36.79
CA SER A 311 -8.46 29.94 -37.31
C SER A 311 -8.09 30.89 -38.44
N LEU A 312 -6.91 31.49 -38.36
CA LEU A 312 -6.31 32.34 -39.38
C LEU A 312 -4.99 31.71 -39.80
N THR A 313 -4.94 31.26 -41.05
CA THR A 313 -3.70 30.79 -41.68
C THR A 313 -3.03 31.97 -42.37
N ARG A 314 -1.78 32.28 -42.01
CA ARG A 314 -1.01 33.30 -42.75
C ARG A 314 -0.56 32.68 -44.07
N ARG A 315 -1.00 33.21 -45.21
CA ARG A 315 -0.41 32.88 -46.51
C ARG A 315 1.00 33.44 -46.56
N VAL A 316 1.98 32.57 -46.79
CA VAL A 316 3.35 32.97 -47.12
C VAL A 316 3.30 33.62 -48.50
N SER A 317 3.67 34.90 -48.58
CA SER A 317 3.90 35.64 -49.82
C SER A 317 5.35 35.54 -50.25
#